data_AF-A0A6C0CN04-F1
#
_entry.id   AF-A0A6C0CN04-F1
#
_cell.length_a   1.000
_cell.length_b   1.000
_cell.length_c   1.000
_cell.angle_alpha   90.00
_cell.angle_beta   90.00
_cell.angle_gamma   90.00
#
_symmetry.space_group_name_H-M   'P 1'
#
loop_
_entity.id
_entity.type
_entity.pdbx_description
1 polymer ?
#
loop_
_entity_poly.entity_id
_entity_poly.type
_entity_poly.pdbx_seq_one_letter_code
_entity_poly.pdbx_strand_id
1 'polypeptide(L)'
;MKTVCASCTAVDYENPILSSKNKKPLWLDKIDYVSNFIENHSSFSIYKPLKYDQRIELNLGKSHAGKKILYWGANPSNSLHIKGAKDAYNGFENRGVSKIDSDGKVKVYLQCPQPYKTTKKGSHKEETFYRHFHFVFSNKQGDKWSTQLRTQIMICEKDYKQLMCELDSGTSVIINALPSQYYAQDHIPNSYNLYNDTLKNMSYKETIDWFTYVVKLHYPVIYRQIQMNSLKIEEVPIICYCAHKDCDAGYKTVIELLKKGFVRVDEYKGGMKEYNNRTLSRR
;
A
#
# COMPACT_ATOMS: atom_id res chain seq x y z
N MET A 1 15.31 -10.49 3.49
CA MET A 1 14.78 -9.21 2.96
C MET A 1 13.43 -9.45 2.32
N LYS A 2 12.41 -8.65 2.62
CA LYS A 2 11.05 -8.82 2.09
C LYS A 2 10.97 -8.28 0.66
N THR A 3 10.31 -9.00 -0.24
CA THR A 3 10.11 -8.59 -1.65
C THR A 3 8.77 -7.90 -1.82
N VAL A 4 8.56 -7.13 -2.91
CA VAL A 4 7.27 -6.43 -3.15
C VAL A 4 6.11 -7.41 -3.20
N CYS A 5 6.25 -8.45 -4.02
CA CYS A 5 5.31 -9.56 -4.14
C CYS A 5 6.07 -10.89 -4.16
N ALA A 6 5.32 -12.00 -4.24
CA ALA A 6 5.89 -13.34 -4.25
C ALA A 6 6.75 -13.66 -5.50
N SER A 7 6.55 -12.92 -6.59
CA SER A 7 7.28 -13.10 -7.86
C SER A 7 8.38 -12.06 -8.11
N CYS A 8 8.49 -11.03 -7.28
CA CYS A 8 9.54 -10.02 -7.40
C CYS A 8 10.88 -10.51 -6.85
N THR A 9 11.98 -10.04 -7.46
CA THR A 9 13.35 -10.36 -7.01
C THR A 9 14.03 -9.23 -6.25
N ALA A 10 13.43 -8.04 -6.26
CA ALA A 10 13.92 -6.85 -5.60
C ALA A 10 12.77 -6.16 -4.84
N VAL A 11 13.11 -5.09 -4.14
CA VAL A 11 12.17 -4.13 -3.56
C VAL A 11 12.57 -2.74 -4.00
N ASP A 12 11.61 -1.99 -4.52
CA ASP A 12 11.70 -0.56 -4.76
C ASP A 12 10.37 0.03 -4.28
N TYR A 13 10.46 1.05 -3.42
CA TYR A 13 9.30 1.65 -2.77
C TYR A 13 8.69 2.76 -3.62
N GLU A 14 9.44 3.29 -4.59
CA GLU A 14 9.08 4.46 -5.38
C GLU A 14 8.86 4.12 -6.86
N ASN A 15 9.59 3.14 -7.39
CA ASN A 15 9.59 2.82 -8.81
C ASN A 15 9.07 1.41 -9.13
N PRO A 16 8.43 1.22 -10.31
CA PRO A 16 7.97 -0.10 -10.69
C PRO A 16 9.12 -1.06 -10.96
N ILE A 17 9.00 -2.28 -10.46
CA ILE A 17 9.97 -3.36 -10.70
C ILE A 17 9.38 -4.49 -11.52
N LEU A 18 10.25 -5.28 -12.15
CA LEU A 18 9.84 -6.47 -12.91
C LEU A 18 9.46 -7.63 -11.97
N SER A 19 8.39 -8.32 -12.33
CA SER A 19 8.05 -9.63 -11.74
C SER A 19 8.66 -10.75 -12.56
N SER A 20 9.23 -11.76 -11.89
CA SER A 20 9.80 -12.93 -12.53
C SER A 20 8.72 -13.94 -12.91
N LYS A 21 8.66 -14.31 -14.18
CA LYS A 21 7.79 -15.38 -14.69
C LYS A 21 8.13 -16.75 -14.10
N ASN A 22 9.36 -16.94 -13.62
CA ASN A 22 9.84 -18.22 -13.09
C ASN A 22 9.51 -18.39 -11.60
N LYS A 23 9.06 -17.32 -10.92
CA LYS A 23 8.74 -17.28 -9.49
C LYS A 23 7.23 -17.11 -9.23
N LYS A 24 6.39 -17.76 -10.02
CA LYS A 24 4.94 -17.78 -9.77
C LYS A 24 4.68 -18.39 -8.38
N PRO A 25 3.87 -17.74 -7.53
CA PRO A 25 3.51 -18.28 -6.21
C PRO A 25 2.60 -19.49 -6.33
N LEU A 26 2.53 -20.26 -5.24
CA LEU A 26 1.85 -21.55 -5.18
C LEU A 26 0.38 -21.51 -5.64
N TRP A 27 -0.34 -20.42 -5.36
CA TRP A 27 -1.75 -20.29 -5.76
C TRP A 27 -1.96 -20.14 -7.27
N LEU A 28 -0.89 -19.87 -8.04
CA LEU A 28 -0.88 -19.79 -9.50
C LEU A 28 -0.30 -21.04 -10.17
N ASP A 29 0.18 -22.03 -9.41
CA ASP A 29 0.87 -23.19 -9.98
C ASP A 29 -0.07 -24.13 -10.76
N LYS A 30 -1.31 -24.33 -10.27
CA LYS A 30 -2.31 -25.17 -10.94
C LYS A 30 -3.07 -24.43 -12.04
N ILE A 31 -3.46 -23.19 -11.76
CA ILE A 31 -4.21 -22.34 -12.68
C ILE A 31 -3.59 -20.95 -12.59
N ASP A 32 -3.06 -20.46 -13.72
CA ASP A 32 -2.51 -19.12 -13.78
C ASP A 32 -3.63 -18.09 -14.01
N TYR A 33 -4.35 -17.77 -12.94
CA TYR A 33 -5.43 -16.78 -12.97
C TYR A 33 -4.98 -15.42 -13.51
N VAL A 34 -3.72 -15.05 -13.31
CA VAL A 34 -3.17 -13.78 -13.77
C VAL A 34 -2.97 -13.79 -15.28
N SER A 35 -2.36 -14.84 -15.83
CA SER A 35 -2.22 -14.98 -17.28
C SER A 35 -3.60 -15.06 -17.95
N ASN A 36 -4.51 -15.87 -17.41
CA ASN A 36 -5.89 -15.96 -17.90
C ASN A 36 -6.60 -14.60 -17.89
N PHE A 37 -6.42 -13.80 -16.83
CA PHE A 37 -6.98 -12.45 -16.74
C PHE A 37 -6.43 -11.53 -17.84
N ILE A 38 -5.12 -11.53 -18.07
CA ILE A 38 -4.47 -10.68 -19.08
C ILE A 38 -4.91 -11.10 -20.49
N GLU A 39 -4.92 -12.40 -20.78
CA GLU A 39 -5.27 -12.94 -22.10
C GLU A 39 -6.75 -12.73 -22.45
N ASN A 40 -7.64 -12.85 -21.46
CA ASN A 40 -9.07 -12.62 -21.66
C ASN A 40 -9.45 -11.12 -21.66
N HIS A 41 -8.52 -10.21 -21.36
CA HIS A 41 -8.78 -8.77 -21.39
C HIS A 41 -8.59 -8.20 -22.81
N SER A 42 -9.52 -8.50 -23.72
CA SER A 42 -9.43 -8.07 -25.13
C SER A 42 -9.68 -6.58 -25.37
N SER A 43 -10.24 -5.86 -24.40
CA SER A 43 -10.50 -4.43 -24.52
C SER A 43 -9.26 -3.61 -24.18
N PHE A 44 -8.89 -2.70 -25.09
CA PHE A 44 -7.84 -1.70 -24.87
C PHE A 44 -8.42 -0.31 -24.67
N SER A 45 -9.74 -0.17 -24.54
CA SER A 45 -10.37 1.12 -24.27
C SER A 45 -9.94 1.64 -22.91
N ILE A 46 -9.80 2.97 -22.80
CA ILE A 46 -9.48 3.60 -21.52
C ILE A 46 -10.62 3.29 -20.55
N TYR A 47 -10.26 2.70 -19.41
CA TYR A 47 -11.19 2.29 -18.40
C TYR A 47 -10.71 2.80 -17.05
N LYS A 48 -11.48 3.75 -16.50
CA LYS A 48 -11.30 4.25 -15.15
C LYS A 48 -12.37 3.60 -14.27
N PRO A 49 -12.01 2.87 -13.20
CA PRO A 49 -12.98 2.25 -12.33
C PRO A 49 -13.92 3.30 -11.73
N LEU A 50 -15.21 2.96 -11.61
CA LEU A 50 -16.21 3.86 -11.02
C LEU A 50 -15.95 4.14 -9.54
N LYS A 51 -15.46 3.12 -8.82
CA LYS A 51 -15.04 3.22 -7.41
C LYS A 51 -13.52 3.25 -7.36
N TYR A 52 -12.96 4.35 -6.89
CA TYR A 52 -11.54 4.50 -6.56
C TYR A 52 -11.40 5.51 -5.42
N ASP A 53 -10.41 5.32 -4.56
CA ASP A 53 -10.03 6.27 -3.51
C ASP A 53 -8.53 6.65 -3.62
N GLN A 54 -7.81 6.08 -4.58
CA GLN A 54 -6.40 6.38 -4.83
C GLN A 54 -6.19 6.83 -6.27
N ARG A 55 -5.31 7.82 -6.44
CA ARG A 55 -4.83 8.31 -7.73
C ARG A 55 -3.30 8.36 -7.69
N ILE A 56 -2.66 7.46 -8.42
CA ILE A 56 -1.20 7.33 -8.46
C ILE A 56 -0.70 7.88 -9.80
N GLU A 57 0.33 8.72 -9.77
CA GLU A 57 1.04 9.16 -10.97
C GLU A 57 2.37 8.37 -11.07
N LEU A 58 2.59 7.71 -12.20
CA LEU A 58 3.83 7.01 -12.48
C LEU A 58 4.57 7.69 -13.64
N ASN A 59 5.89 7.76 -13.53
CA ASN A 59 6.75 8.05 -14.67
C ASN A 59 7.29 6.72 -15.24
N LEU A 60 6.80 6.33 -16.41
CA LEU A 60 7.20 5.11 -17.11
C LEU A 60 8.19 5.37 -18.26
N GLY A 61 8.57 6.64 -18.46
CA GLY A 61 9.54 7.07 -19.46
C GLY A 61 8.93 7.33 -20.86
N LYS A 62 9.48 8.32 -21.56
CA LYS A 62 9.03 8.77 -22.89
C LYS A 62 9.05 7.66 -23.96
N SER A 63 9.90 6.64 -23.80
CA SER A 63 9.95 5.47 -24.68
C SER A 63 8.66 4.62 -24.68
N HIS A 64 7.79 4.85 -23.70
CA HIS A 64 6.49 4.21 -23.58
C HIS A 64 5.31 5.13 -23.95
N ALA A 65 5.57 6.38 -24.35
CA ALA A 65 4.54 7.33 -24.73
C ALA A 65 3.57 6.75 -25.77
N GLY A 66 2.27 7.01 -25.58
CA GLY A 66 1.21 6.52 -26.47
C GLY A 66 0.76 5.07 -26.22
N LYS A 67 1.57 4.23 -25.54
CA LYS A 67 1.12 2.89 -25.11
C LYS A 67 0.07 3.01 -24.01
N LYS A 68 -0.63 1.91 -23.77
CA LYS A 68 -1.56 1.77 -22.65
C LYS A 68 -0.98 0.81 -21.61
N ILE A 69 -1.49 0.91 -20.40
CA ILE A 69 -1.28 -0.09 -19.35
C ILE A 69 -2.62 -0.69 -18.93
N LEU A 70 -2.66 -2.01 -18.77
CA LEU A 70 -3.66 -2.71 -17.99
C LEU A 70 -3.07 -2.88 -16.59
N TYR A 71 -3.75 -2.36 -15.58
CA TYR A 71 -3.28 -2.41 -14.19
C TYR A 71 -4.35 -2.98 -13.26
N TRP A 72 -3.92 -3.63 -12.17
CA TRP A 72 -4.81 -4.23 -11.18
C TRP A 72 -4.13 -4.38 -9.82
N GLY A 73 -4.92 -4.30 -8.75
CA GLY A 73 -4.51 -4.59 -7.38
C GLY A 73 -5.45 -5.58 -6.72
N ALA A 74 -5.13 -5.99 -5.49
CA ALA A 74 -6.10 -6.72 -4.66
C ALA A 74 -7.33 -5.84 -4.38
N ASN A 75 -8.48 -6.44 -4.13
CA ASN A 75 -9.66 -5.73 -3.69
C ASN A 75 -9.42 -5.10 -2.30
N PRO A 76 -10.02 -3.93 -2.00
CA PRO A 76 -9.89 -3.28 -0.70
C PRO A 76 -10.52 -4.15 0.41
N SER A 77 -10.08 -3.93 1.65
CA SER A 77 -10.66 -4.55 2.84
C SER A 77 -10.46 -3.65 4.04
N ASN A 78 -11.50 -3.47 4.85
CA ASN A 78 -11.44 -2.77 6.14
C ASN A 78 -11.20 -3.74 7.31
N SER A 79 -11.06 -5.05 7.03
CA SER A 79 -10.81 -6.04 8.07
C SER A 79 -9.35 -6.03 8.53
N LEU A 80 -9.12 -6.28 9.82
CA LEU A 80 -7.79 -6.59 10.34
C LEU A 80 -7.28 -7.91 9.76
N HIS A 81 -8.17 -8.87 9.47
CA HIS A 81 -7.81 -10.12 8.82
C HIS A 81 -7.34 -9.90 7.38
N ILE A 82 -6.15 -10.41 7.07
CA ILE A 82 -5.55 -10.37 5.73
C ILE A 82 -5.92 -11.63 4.97
N LYS A 83 -6.56 -11.46 3.81
CA LYS A 83 -6.96 -12.56 2.93
C LYS A 83 -5.76 -13.19 2.23
N GLY A 84 -5.91 -14.46 1.87
CA GLY A 84 -5.01 -15.13 0.92
C GLY A 84 -5.13 -14.52 -0.49
N ALA A 85 -4.08 -14.67 -1.30
CA ALA A 85 -3.98 -14.01 -2.61
C ALA A 85 -5.18 -14.25 -3.54
N LYS A 86 -5.68 -15.50 -3.62
CA LYS A 86 -6.81 -15.85 -4.49
C LYS A 86 -8.06 -15.05 -4.12
N ASP A 87 -8.41 -15.01 -2.84
CA ASP A 87 -9.60 -14.32 -2.33
C ASP A 87 -9.41 -12.80 -2.25
N ALA A 88 -8.17 -12.34 -2.13
CA ALA A 88 -7.83 -10.92 -2.14
C ALA A 88 -7.98 -10.33 -3.55
N TYR A 89 -7.54 -11.04 -4.59
CA TYR A 89 -7.65 -10.59 -5.98
C TYR A 89 -9.03 -10.83 -6.61
N ASN A 90 -9.75 -11.88 -6.19
CA ASN A 90 -11.17 -12.15 -6.50
C ASN A 90 -11.65 -11.64 -7.88
N GLY A 91 -11.18 -12.25 -8.97
CA GLY A 91 -11.61 -11.88 -10.32
C GLY A 91 -11.02 -10.56 -10.86
N PHE A 92 -10.03 -9.99 -10.18
CA PHE A 92 -9.26 -8.81 -10.61
C PHE A 92 -10.16 -7.58 -10.82
N GLU A 93 -11.13 -7.36 -9.94
CA GLU A 93 -12.13 -6.30 -10.05
C GLU A 93 -11.55 -4.90 -9.84
N ASN A 94 -10.60 -4.77 -8.92
CA ASN A 94 -9.86 -3.52 -8.70
C ASN A 94 -8.79 -3.32 -9.80
N ARG A 95 -9.25 -2.87 -10.97
CA ARG A 95 -8.44 -2.73 -12.19
C ARG A 95 -8.79 -1.48 -13.01
N GLY A 96 -7.94 -1.17 -13.97
CA GLY A 96 -8.20 -0.14 -14.97
C GLY A 96 -7.28 -0.24 -16.19
N VAL A 97 -7.56 0.60 -17.18
CA VAL A 97 -6.74 0.78 -18.39
C VAL A 97 -6.46 2.26 -18.56
N SER A 98 -5.19 2.64 -18.67
CA SER A 98 -4.78 4.04 -18.83
C SER A 98 -3.73 4.21 -19.91
N LYS A 99 -3.76 5.37 -20.59
CA LYS A 99 -2.81 5.73 -21.64
C LYS A 99 -1.65 6.51 -21.03
N ILE A 100 -0.46 6.22 -21.52
CA ILE A 100 0.76 6.94 -21.18
C ILE A 100 0.83 8.19 -22.06
N ASP A 101 1.01 9.35 -21.44
CA ASP A 101 1.09 10.63 -22.13
C ASP A 101 2.43 10.80 -22.88
N SER A 102 2.58 11.95 -23.54
CA SER A 102 3.78 12.30 -24.30
C SER A 102 5.04 12.44 -23.45
N ASP A 103 4.90 12.72 -22.16
CA ASP A 103 6.01 12.83 -21.22
C ASP A 103 6.39 11.49 -20.58
N GLY A 104 5.68 10.41 -20.95
CA GLY A 104 5.90 9.09 -20.38
C GLY A 104 5.21 8.88 -19.04
N LYS A 105 4.28 9.76 -18.64
CA LYS A 105 3.55 9.65 -17.39
C LYS A 105 2.20 8.98 -17.58
N VAL A 106 1.70 8.37 -16.52
CA VAL A 106 0.36 7.76 -16.51
C VAL A 106 -0.29 7.92 -15.15
N LYS A 107 -1.61 8.09 -15.15
CA LYS A 107 -2.43 8.14 -13.94
C LYS A 107 -3.14 6.80 -13.76
N VAL A 108 -2.98 6.19 -12.60
CA VAL A 108 -3.61 4.95 -12.19
C VAL A 108 -4.66 5.27 -11.14
N TYR A 109 -5.84 4.67 -11.27
CA TYR A 109 -6.96 4.84 -10.35
C TYR A 109 -7.37 3.49 -9.80
N LEU A 110 -7.27 3.32 -8.48
CA LEU A 110 -7.58 2.07 -7.79
C LEU A 110 -8.28 2.38 -6.46
N GLN A 111 -9.00 1.40 -5.94
CA GLN A 111 -9.25 1.37 -4.50
C GLN A 111 -7.97 0.93 -3.78
N CYS A 112 -7.69 1.46 -2.59
CA CYS A 112 -6.52 1.07 -1.79
C CYS A 112 -6.52 -0.46 -1.59
N PRO A 113 -5.56 -1.19 -2.18
CA PRO A 113 -5.55 -2.65 -2.11
C PRO A 113 -5.28 -3.09 -0.68
N GLN A 114 -5.87 -4.22 -0.27
CA GLN A 114 -5.42 -4.87 0.96
C GLN A 114 -4.03 -5.52 0.73
N PRO A 115 -3.16 -5.61 1.75
CA PRO A 115 -2.07 -6.58 1.71
C PRO A 115 -2.68 -7.99 1.60
N TYR A 116 -1.93 -8.95 1.09
CA TYR A 116 -2.40 -10.33 0.96
C TYR A 116 -1.33 -11.33 1.39
N LYS A 117 -1.80 -12.54 1.72
CA LYS A 117 -0.98 -13.67 2.13
C LYS A 117 -0.80 -14.67 0.98
N THR A 118 0.42 -15.17 0.78
CA THR A 118 0.67 -16.32 -0.10
C THR A 118 2.01 -16.97 0.21
N THR A 119 2.19 -18.19 -0.29
CA THR A 119 3.47 -18.89 -0.29
C THR A 119 4.24 -18.62 -1.58
N LYS A 120 5.51 -18.24 -1.45
CA LYS A 120 6.44 -18.10 -2.57
C LYS A 120 6.78 -19.46 -3.17
N LYS A 121 7.17 -19.48 -4.45
CA LYS A 121 7.67 -20.69 -5.10
C LYS A 121 8.87 -21.27 -4.33
N GLY A 122 8.81 -22.56 -4.01
CA GLY A 122 9.87 -23.26 -3.27
C GLY A 122 9.94 -22.93 -1.77
N SER A 123 8.97 -22.18 -1.23
CA SER A 123 8.79 -22.00 0.21
C SER A 123 7.64 -22.87 0.71
N HIS A 124 7.63 -23.15 2.01
CA HIS A 124 6.50 -23.75 2.72
C HIS A 124 5.83 -22.78 3.70
N LYS A 125 6.40 -21.57 3.84
CA LYS A 125 5.91 -20.55 4.77
C LYS A 125 5.08 -19.52 4.01
N GLU A 126 3.88 -19.28 4.53
CA GLU A 126 3.05 -18.19 4.07
C GLU A 126 3.62 -16.85 4.55
N GLU A 127 3.69 -15.90 3.63
CA GLU A 127 4.16 -14.53 3.89
C GLU A 127 3.09 -13.52 3.47
N THR A 128 3.08 -12.39 4.19
CA THR A 128 2.25 -11.24 3.86
C THR A 128 3.07 -10.25 3.06
N PHE A 129 2.51 -9.77 1.95
CA PHE A 129 3.18 -8.83 1.05
C PHE A 129 2.64 -7.42 1.24
N TYR A 130 3.47 -6.42 0.88
CA TYR A 130 3.07 -5.02 0.90
C TYR A 130 1.84 -4.80 0.03
N ARG A 131 1.10 -3.73 0.29
CA ARG A 131 0.13 -3.21 -0.69
C ARG A 131 0.86 -2.86 -1.98
N HIS A 132 0.36 -3.37 -3.10
CA HIS A 132 0.91 -3.11 -4.42
C HIS A 132 -0.15 -3.31 -5.49
N PHE A 133 0.17 -2.85 -6.69
CA PHE A 133 -0.56 -3.19 -7.90
C PHE A 133 0.41 -3.70 -8.95
N HIS A 134 -0.14 -4.47 -9.88
CA HIS A 134 0.55 -4.97 -11.06
C HIS A 134 0.09 -4.24 -12.30
N PHE A 135 0.93 -4.23 -13.33
CA PHE A 135 0.53 -3.79 -14.65
C PHE A 135 1.33 -4.45 -15.77
N VAL A 136 0.75 -4.42 -16.97
CA VAL A 136 1.40 -4.80 -18.23
C VAL A 136 1.18 -3.72 -19.27
N PHE A 137 2.13 -3.57 -20.19
CA PHE A 137 2.00 -2.64 -21.31
C PHE A 137 1.21 -3.26 -22.45
N SER A 138 0.50 -2.44 -23.22
CA SER A 138 0.12 -2.81 -24.59
C SER A 138 1.35 -2.84 -25.50
N ASN A 139 1.24 -3.53 -26.63
CA ASN A 139 2.12 -3.29 -27.77
C ASN A 139 1.83 -1.93 -28.41
N LYS A 140 2.59 -1.57 -29.45
CA LYS A 140 2.45 -0.28 -30.15
C LYS A 140 1.12 -0.15 -30.88
N GLN A 141 0.61 -1.26 -31.42
CA GLN A 141 -0.65 -1.35 -32.15
C GLN A 141 -1.87 -1.22 -31.21
N GLY A 142 -1.70 -1.55 -29.92
CA GLY A 142 -2.77 -1.46 -28.94
C GLY A 142 -3.80 -2.58 -29.08
N ASP A 143 -3.38 -3.76 -29.55
CA ASP A 143 -4.19 -4.95 -29.77
C ASP A 143 -3.69 -6.18 -28.99
N LYS A 144 -2.53 -6.07 -28.32
CA LYS A 144 -1.96 -7.13 -27.48
C LYS A 144 -1.36 -6.60 -26.19
N TRP A 145 -1.64 -7.28 -25.08
CA TRP A 145 -0.96 -7.06 -23.80
C TRP A 145 0.37 -7.82 -23.75
N SER A 146 1.39 -7.17 -23.18
CA SER A 146 2.65 -7.82 -22.85
C SER A 146 2.46 -8.84 -21.73
N THR A 147 3.21 -9.93 -21.79
CA THR A 147 3.27 -10.92 -20.70
C THR A 147 4.27 -10.55 -19.61
N GLN A 148 5.00 -9.43 -19.75
CA GLN A 148 5.97 -8.99 -18.75
C GLN A 148 5.31 -8.11 -17.69
N LEU A 149 5.03 -8.70 -16.54
CA LEU A 149 4.45 -8.01 -15.40
C LEU A 149 5.45 -7.05 -14.75
N ARG A 150 4.93 -5.88 -14.37
CA ARG A 150 5.56 -4.93 -13.47
C ARG A 150 4.72 -4.80 -12.21
N THR A 151 5.38 -4.45 -11.11
CA THR A 151 4.77 -4.30 -9.80
C THR A 151 5.25 -3.01 -9.15
N GLN A 152 4.34 -2.27 -8.54
CA GLN A 152 4.63 -1.03 -7.82
C GLN A 152 4.03 -1.12 -6.41
N ILE A 153 4.85 -0.84 -5.38
CA ILE A 153 4.35 -0.67 -4.01
C ILE A 153 3.37 0.51 -3.99
N MET A 154 2.29 0.35 -3.24
CA MET A 154 1.24 1.34 -3.12
C MET A 154 1.15 1.83 -1.68
N ILE A 155 1.51 3.09 -1.47
CA ILE A 155 1.23 3.83 -0.24
C ILE A 155 -0.11 4.52 -0.44
N CYS A 156 -1.11 4.15 0.35
CA CYS A 156 -2.43 4.75 0.19
C CYS A 156 -2.53 6.04 0.99
N GLU A 157 -3.15 7.04 0.37
CA GLU A 157 -3.49 8.29 1.02
C GLU A 157 -4.86 8.17 1.70
N LYS A 158 -4.96 8.67 2.93
CA LYS A 158 -6.20 8.84 3.68
C LYS A 158 -6.64 10.28 3.60
N ASP A 159 -7.95 10.51 3.46
CA ASP A 159 -8.54 11.82 3.67
C ASP A 159 -8.90 12.05 5.15
N TYR A 160 -9.33 13.27 5.49
CA TYR A 160 -9.72 13.62 6.85
C TYR A 160 -10.86 12.72 7.37
N LYS A 161 -11.85 12.38 6.55
CA LYS A 161 -12.99 11.56 6.98
C LYS A 161 -12.53 10.15 7.33
N GLN A 162 -11.67 9.56 6.51
CA GLN A 162 -11.09 8.24 6.74
C GLN A 162 -10.21 8.23 8.00
N LEU A 163 -9.38 9.27 8.21
CA LEU A 163 -8.61 9.41 9.44
C LEU A 163 -9.52 9.43 10.67
N MET A 164 -10.58 10.23 10.65
CA MET A 164 -11.51 10.31 11.79
C MET A 164 -12.17 8.95 12.07
N CYS A 165 -12.60 8.22 11.03
CA CYS A 165 -13.15 6.88 11.23
C CYS A 165 -12.15 5.91 11.90
N GLU A 166 -10.86 6.01 11.58
CA GLU A 166 -9.81 5.16 12.13
C GLU A 166 -9.43 5.55 13.57
N LEU A 167 -9.49 6.85 13.89
CA LEU A 167 -9.37 7.36 15.26
C LEU A 167 -10.52 6.85 16.13
N ASP A 168 -11.76 6.94 15.62
CA ASP A 168 -12.96 6.52 16.35
C ASP A 168 -13.01 5.01 16.55
N SER A 169 -12.58 4.22 15.56
CA SER A 169 -12.59 2.75 15.63
C SER A 169 -11.43 2.17 16.45
N GLY A 170 -10.32 2.91 16.59
CA GLY A 170 -9.09 2.39 17.20
C GLY A 170 -8.50 1.19 16.44
N THR A 171 -8.74 1.10 15.12
CA THR A 171 -8.26 -0.01 14.29
C THR A 171 -6.94 0.25 13.58
N SER A 172 -6.40 1.47 13.69
CA SER A 172 -5.10 1.85 13.12
C SER A 172 -4.27 2.61 14.13
N VAL A 173 -2.97 2.33 14.19
CA VAL A 173 -2.03 3.14 14.99
C VAL A 173 -1.74 4.43 14.24
N ILE A 174 -2.05 5.57 14.87
CA ILE A 174 -1.83 6.89 14.26
C ILE A 174 -0.47 7.43 14.69
N ILE A 175 0.40 7.73 13.73
CA ILE A 175 1.78 8.13 13.96
C ILE A 175 2.00 9.58 13.53
N ASN A 176 2.39 10.42 14.48
CA ASN A 176 2.94 11.74 14.21
C ASN A 176 4.41 11.61 13.82
N ALA A 177 4.72 12.02 12.60
CA ALA A 177 6.05 11.90 12.02
C ALA A 177 6.93 13.16 12.20
N LEU A 178 6.59 14.09 13.10
CA LEU A 178 7.40 15.27 13.38
C LEU A 178 8.40 15.02 14.53
N PRO A 179 9.44 15.85 14.69
CA PRO A 179 10.24 15.86 15.91
C PRO A 179 9.38 16.04 17.17
N SER A 180 9.81 15.44 18.28
CA SER A 180 9.03 15.39 19.52
C SER A 180 8.68 16.76 20.10
N GLN A 181 9.47 17.80 19.80
CA GLN A 181 9.19 19.17 20.23
C GLN A 181 7.90 19.71 19.59
N TYR A 182 7.66 19.41 18.31
CA TYR A 182 6.43 19.82 17.63
C TYR A 182 5.23 19.01 18.11
N TYR A 183 5.41 17.71 18.33
CA TYR A 183 4.38 16.86 18.91
C TYR A 183 3.93 17.34 20.30
N ALA A 184 4.87 17.78 21.13
CA ALA A 184 4.57 18.31 22.47
C ALA A 184 3.78 19.63 22.43
N GLN A 185 3.95 20.43 21.37
CA GLN A 185 3.18 21.67 21.18
C GLN A 185 1.74 21.38 20.76
N ASP A 186 1.56 20.51 19.78
CA ASP A 186 0.24 20.10 19.28
C ASP A 186 0.33 18.76 18.53
N HIS A 187 -0.72 17.95 18.64
CA HIS A 187 -0.83 16.68 17.92
C HIS A 187 -2.29 16.24 17.81
N ILE A 188 -2.58 15.41 16.80
CA ILE A 188 -3.86 14.74 16.70
C ILE A 188 -4.04 13.83 17.94
N PRO A 189 -5.13 13.96 18.72
CA PRO A 189 -5.37 13.12 19.89
C PRO A 189 -5.28 11.63 19.57
N ASN A 190 -4.80 10.83 20.54
CA ASN A 190 -4.56 9.39 20.37
C ASN A 190 -3.58 9.01 19.25
N SER A 191 -2.78 9.95 18.76
CA SER A 191 -1.60 9.65 17.96
C SER A 191 -0.35 9.53 18.83
N TYR A 192 0.72 8.95 18.26
CA TYR A 192 1.97 8.70 18.96
C TYR A 192 3.14 9.22 18.12
N ASN A 193 4.14 9.80 18.78
CA ASN A 193 5.29 10.36 18.10
C ASN A 193 6.30 9.28 17.71
N LEU A 194 6.62 9.20 16.41
CA LEU A 194 7.70 8.39 15.88
C LEU A 194 8.31 9.09 14.66
N TYR A 195 9.31 9.93 14.93
CA TYR A 195 10.00 10.73 13.91
C TYR A 195 10.82 9.85 12.95
N ASN A 196 10.85 10.19 11.66
CA ASN A 196 11.53 9.37 10.64
C ASN A 196 13.03 9.19 10.93
N ASP A 197 13.73 10.20 11.43
CA ASP A 197 15.17 10.08 11.72
C ASP A 197 15.44 9.16 12.91
N THR A 198 14.55 9.17 13.91
CA THR A 198 14.60 8.21 15.02
C THR A 198 14.37 6.80 14.50
N LEU A 199 13.30 6.60 13.74
CA LEU A 199 12.92 5.28 13.20
C LEU A 199 13.98 4.68 12.27
N LYS A 200 14.64 5.52 11.46
CA LYS A 200 15.74 5.11 10.58
C LYS A 200 16.84 4.40 11.37
N ASN A 201 17.18 4.93 12.54
CA ASN A 201 18.23 4.43 13.41
C ASN A 201 17.78 3.28 14.34
N MET A 202 16.48 3.09 14.55
CA MET A 202 15.97 1.96 15.32
C MET A 202 16.25 0.63 14.60
N SER A 203 16.71 -0.36 15.35
CA SER A 203 16.76 -1.74 14.89
C SER A 203 15.36 -2.29 14.61
N TYR A 204 15.30 -3.42 13.88
CA TYR A 204 14.05 -4.14 13.69
C TYR A 204 13.39 -4.48 15.04
N LYS A 205 14.16 -5.00 16.00
CA LYS A 205 13.66 -5.38 17.32
C LYS A 205 13.09 -4.19 18.08
N GLU A 206 13.82 -3.07 18.14
CA GLU A 206 13.34 -1.86 18.82
C GLU A 206 12.04 -1.34 18.20
N THR A 207 11.93 -1.40 16.86
CA THR A 207 10.70 -0.99 16.16
C THR A 207 9.52 -1.87 16.56
N ILE A 208 9.73 -3.19 16.58
CA ILE A 208 8.70 -4.17 16.96
C ILE A 208 8.30 -4.01 18.43
N ASP A 209 9.27 -3.86 19.33
CA ASP A 209 9.02 -3.67 20.76
C ASP A 209 8.24 -2.37 21.01
N TRP A 210 8.58 -1.28 20.32
CA TRP A 210 7.87 0.00 20.40
C TRP A 210 6.41 -0.13 19.98
N PHE A 211 6.13 -0.72 18.81
CA PHE A 211 4.76 -0.90 18.32
C PHE A 211 3.96 -1.85 19.23
N THR A 212 4.60 -2.91 19.72
CA THR A 212 3.96 -3.86 20.64
C THR A 212 3.53 -3.16 21.92
N TYR A 213 4.38 -2.28 22.46
CA TYR A 213 4.07 -1.50 23.66
C TYR A 213 2.89 -0.53 23.43
N VAL A 214 2.94 0.28 22.37
CA VAL A 214 1.88 1.23 22.03
C VAL A 214 0.55 0.50 21.80
N VAL A 215 0.55 -0.58 21.02
CA VAL A 215 -0.66 -1.37 20.75
C VAL A 215 -1.24 -1.98 22.01
N LYS A 216 -0.40 -2.53 22.89
CA LYS A 216 -0.83 -3.12 24.17
C LYS A 216 -1.54 -2.11 25.06
N LEU A 217 -1.03 -0.89 25.14
CA LEU A 217 -1.57 0.14 26.03
C LEU A 217 -2.81 0.82 25.48
N HIS A 218 -2.87 1.04 24.17
CA HIS A 218 -3.80 2.01 23.60
C HIS A 218 -4.74 1.45 22.52
N TYR A 219 -4.45 0.26 22.00
CA TYR A 219 -5.22 -0.34 20.90
C TYR A 219 -5.68 -1.75 21.28
N PRO A 220 -6.59 -1.91 22.26
CA PRO A 220 -6.98 -3.21 22.81
C PRO A 220 -7.59 -4.16 21.76
N VAL A 221 -8.29 -3.61 20.76
CA VAL A 221 -8.84 -4.40 19.64
C VAL A 221 -7.72 -5.05 18.84
N ILE A 222 -6.70 -4.26 18.47
CA ILE A 222 -5.53 -4.75 17.73
C ILE A 222 -4.73 -5.72 18.60
N TYR A 223 -4.46 -5.37 19.86
CA TYR A 223 -3.71 -6.20 20.78
C TYR A 223 -4.35 -7.57 20.97
N ARG A 224 -5.68 -7.64 21.09
CA ARG A 224 -6.42 -8.91 21.19
C ARG A 224 -6.20 -9.80 19.97
N GLN A 225 -6.20 -9.24 18.75
CA GLN A 225 -5.92 -10.01 17.53
C GLN A 225 -4.48 -10.54 17.50
N ILE A 226 -3.52 -9.76 18.01
CA ILE A 226 -2.13 -10.22 18.14
C ILE A 226 -2.03 -11.38 19.14
N GLN A 227 -2.68 -11.26 20.30
CA GLN A 227 -2.70 -12.35 21.31
C GLN A 227 -3.35 -13.63 20.78
N MET A 228 -4.36 -13.50 19.92
CA MET A 228 -5.02 -14.62 19.25
C MET A 228 -4.23 -15.16 18.04
N ASN A 229 -3.06 -14.59 17.73
CA ASN A 229 -2.22 -14.92 16.58
C ASN A 229 -2.96 -14.78 15.22
N SER A 230 -4.05 -14.01 15.17
CA SER A 230 -4.81 -13.72 13.95
C SER A 230 -4.25 -12.51 13.18
N LEU A 231 -3.42 -11.70 13.84
CA LEU A 231 -2.74 -10.53 13.29
C LEU A 231 -1.29 -10.52 13.77
N LYS A 232 -0.33 -10.33 12.86
CA LYS A 232 1.08 -10.10 13.24
C LYS A 232 1.33 -8.62 13.48
N ILE A 233 2.32 -8.27 14.28
CA ILE A 233 2.66 -6.87 14.58
C ILE A 233 3.00 -6.08 13.30
N GLU A 234 3.67 -6.70 12.33
CA GLU A 234 4.01 -6.09 11.04
C GLU A 234 2.80 -5.92 10.12
N GLU A 235 1.67 -6.54 10.46
CA GLU A 235 0.39 -6.46 9.72
C GLU A 235 -0.55 -5.40 10.30
N VAL A 236 -0.20 -4.81 11.45
CA VAL A 236 -0.98 -3.76 12.11
C VAL A 236 -1.18 -2.56 11.16
N PRO A 237 -2.41 -2.06 11.00
CA PRO A 237 -2.66 -0.85 10.23
C PRO A 237 -2.02 0.36 10.90
N ILE A 238 -1.29 1.15 10.12
CA ILE A 238 -0.60 2.36 10.58
C ILE A 238 -0.95 3.50 9.64
N ILE A 239 -1.23 4.68 10.20
CA ILE A 239 -1.44 5.92 9.44
C ILE A 239 -0.42 6.95 9.93
N CYS A 240 0.48 7.36 9.05
CA CYS A 240 1.47 8.40 9.34
C CYS A 240 0.97 9.77 8.87
N TYR A 241 1.27 10.83 9.61
CA TYR A 241 0.95 12.20 9.21
C TYR A 241 2.07 13.18 9.58
N CYS A 242 2.12 14.31 8.89
CA CYS A 242 3.02 15.43 9.18
C CYS A 242 2.25 16.74 9.45
N ALA A 243 2.89 17.91 9.35
CA ALA A 243 2.30 19.21 9.60
C ALA A 243 1.24 19.60 8.55
N HIS A 244 1.49 19.34 7.26
CA HIS A 244 0.62 19.69 6.14
C HIS A 244 1.00 18.90 4.88
N LYS A 245 0.21 19.06 3.80
CA LYS A 245 0.33 18.34 2.51
C LYS A 245 1.67 18.45 1.77
N ASP A 246 2.46 19.48 2.08
CA ASP A 246 3.76 19.73 1.45
C ASP A 246 4.92 19.30 2.35
N CYS A 247 4.62 18.83 3.58
CA CYS A 247 5.62 18.19 4.43
C CYS A 247 5.80 16.72 4.02
N ASP A 248 7.05 16.28 3.90
CA ASP A 248 7.41 14.93 3.49
C ASP A 248 7.77 13.97 4.65
N ALA A 249 7.77 14.43 5.90
CA ALA A 249 8.15 13.57 7.04
C ALA A 249 7.18 12.41 7.24
N GLY A 250 5.89 12.61 6.96
CA GLY A 250 4.86 11.56 6.97
C GLY A 250 5.24 10.43 6.02
N TYR A 251 5.41 10.77 4.73
CA TYR A 251 5.91 9.85 3.70
C TYR A 251 7.23 9.18 4.06
N LYS A 252 8.23 9.92 4.57
CA LYS A 252 9.51 9.35 5.01
C LYS A 252 9.34 8.32 6.11
N THR A 253 8.49 8.58 7.11
CA THR A 253 8.16 7.60 8.15
C THR A 253 7.47 6.37 7.55
N VAL A 254 6.55 6.53 6.59
CA VAL A 254 5.94 5.40 5.87
C VAL A 254 7.03 4.53 5.24
N ILE A 255 7.95 5.13 4.50
CA ILE A 255 9.05 4.41 3.83
C ILE A 255 9.93 3.65 4.82
N GLU A 256 10.30 4.27 5.95
CA GLU A 256 11.10 3.59 6.98
C GLU A 256 10.33 2.42 7.61
N LEU A 257 9.03 2.56 7.89
CA LEU A 257 8.21 1.44 8.39
C LEU A 257 8.11 0.29 7.38
N LEU A 258 7.93 0.59 6.09
CA LEU A 258 7.96 -0.41 5.03
C LEU A 258 9.31 -1.14 4.99
N LYS A 259 10.43 -0.44 5.13
CA LYS A 259 11.78 -1.04 5.22
C LYS A 259 11.94 -1.95 6.44
N LYS A 260 11.28 -1.64 7.56
CA LYS A 260 11.24 -2.51 8.75
C LYS A 260 10.24 -3.67 8.60
N GLY A 261 9.53 -3.76 7.47
CA GLY A 261 8.71 -4.92 7.11
C GLY A 261 7.22 -4.80 7.40
N PHE A 262 6.77 -3.64 7.91
CA PHE A 262 5.34 -3.34 8.06
C PHE A 262 4.69 -3.28 6.68
N VAL A 263 3.52 -3.91 6.52
CA VAL A 263 2.89 -4.09 5.18
C VAL A 263 1.65 -3.23 4.95
N ARG A 264 1.17 -2.57 6.01
CA ARG A 264 -0.11 -1.88 6.05
C ARG A 264 0.06 -0.46 6.59
N VAL A 265 0.85 0.33 5.87
CA VAL A 265 1.20 1.70 6.26
C VAL A 265 0.62 2.67 5.23
N ASP A 266 -0.18 3.61 5.71
CA ASP A 266 -0.89 4.64 4.93
C ASP A 266 -0.42 6.04 5.35
N GLU A 267 -0.69 7.04 4.52
CA GLU A 267 -0.34 8.44 4.79
C GLU A 267 -1.60 9.31 4.86
N TYR A 268 -1.73 10.12 5.91
CA TYR A 268 -2.68 11.23 5.95
C TYR A 268 -1.95 12.53 5.57
N LYS A 269 -2.05 12.91 4.28
CA LYS A 269 -1.36 14.09 3.75
C LYS A 269 -1.91 15.42 4.27
N GLY A 270 -3.17 15.48 4.70
CA GLY A 270 -3.76 16.70 5.23
C GLY A 270 -2.98 17.28 6.42
N GLY A 271 -2.39 16.39 7.23
CA GLY A 271 -1.56 16.74 8.38
C GLY A 271 -2.29 17.51 9.47
N MET A 272 -1.52 18.04 10.43
CA MET A 272 -2.04 18.88 11.52
C MET A 272 -2.85 20.08 11.00
N LYS A 273 -2.42 20.70 9.91
CA LYS A 273 -3.08 21.89 9.35
C LYS A 273 -4.51 21.61 8.91
N GLU A 274 -4.76 20.53 8.16
CA GLU A 274 -6.14 20.19 7.79
C GLU A 274 -6.93 19.75 9.02
N TYR A 275 -6.35 18.93 9.90
CA TYR A 275 -7.01 18.45 11.11
C TYR A 275 -7.52 19.61 11.98
N ASN A 276 -6.66 20.59 12.28
CA ASN A 276 -7.01 21.75 13.10
C ASN A 276 -8.07 22.63 12.43
N ASN A 277 -7.92 22.93 11.13
CA ASN A 277 -8.91 23.73 10.40
C ASN A 277 -10.31 23.09 10.43
N ARG A 278 -10.38 21.77 10.20
CA ARG A 278 -11.66 21.02 10.19
C ARG A 278 -12.25 20.92 11.60
N THR A 279 -11.42 20.75 12.61
CA THR A 279 -11.88 20.62 14.01
C THR A 279 -12.37 21.94 14.58
N LEU A 280 -11.71 23.06 14.24
CA LEU A 280 -12.14 24.40 14.60
C LEU A 280 -13.45 24.79 13.91
N SER A 281 -13.64 24.41 12.64
CA SER A 281 -14.90 24.66 11.91
C SER A 281 -16.13 23.89 12.43
N ARG A 282 -15.93 22.95 13.35
CA ARG A 282 -16.99 22.16 14.00
C ARG A 282 -17.38 22.70 15.39
N ARG A 283 -16.65 23.69 15.90
CA ARG A 283 -16.95 24.41 17.14
C ARG A 283 -17.69 25.71 16.81
#